data_AF-A0AAV0EIR3-F1
#
_entry.id   AF-A0AAV0EIR3-F1
#
_cell.length_a   1.000
_cell.length_b   1.000
_cell.length_c   1.000
_cell.angle_alpha   90.00
_cell.angle_beta   90.00
_cell.angle_gamma   90.00
#
_symmetry.space_group_name_H-M   'P 1'
#
loop_
_entity.id
_entity.type
_entity.pdbx_description
1 polymer ?
#
loop_
_entity_poly.entity_id
_entity_poly.type
_entity_poly.pdbx_seq_one_letter_code
_entity_poly.pdbx_strand_id
1 'polypeptide(L)'
;MEDILTEIPPPSRFFLEDLNNFAPRSPPLPSPFLMFATPNPEKYSHPSLLIIAMSFPSTHFFHHVSSKTLVGTLILPETLLSGNSIVPSLKDKSCNIYALHHADKLVLVASVQCPINAERSHAVAKLLVGQKIKPDRVLVLDTIQSRNFRGKLPPDETLMFKLESSLERKDSELVKGLDYFPSGSVVDGLAAALLGRCEIDKIRGTVWVSWPETGGPVTLAVKSHLLKNYLPGMDHTSADKEKSDFSGTGRTRDYLLDSDMYT
;
A
#
# COMPACT_ATOMS: atom_id res chain seq x y z
N MET A 1 -28.66 8.69 -68.08
CA MET A 1 -28.97 8.54 -66.65
C MET A 1 -27.68 8.06 -66.03
N GLU A 2 -26.90 9.00 -65.49
CA GLU A 2 -25.53 8.75 -65.03
C GLU A 2 -25.58 7.99 -63.70
N ASP A 3 -24.98 6.81 -63.66
CA ASP A 3 -24.80 6.02 -62.45
C ASP A 3 -23.91 6.82 -61.49
N ILE A 4 -24.50 7.26 -60.38
CA ILE A 4 -23.80 7.90 -59.28
C ILE A 4 -23.09 6.79 -58.50
N LEU A 5 -21.95 6.32 -59.03
CA LEU A 5 -20.93 5.64 -58.24
C LEU A 5 -20.40 6.64 -57.23
N THR A 6 -21.08 6.74 -56.09
CA THR A 6 -20.52 7.38 -54.91
C THR A 6 -19.34 6.51 -54.46
N GLU A 7 -18.12 6.92 -54.83
CA GLU A 7 -16.85 6.30 -54.40
C GLU A 7 -16.61 6.34 -52.89
N ILE A 8 -17.54 6.91 -52.11
CA ILE A 8 -17.41 7.04 -50.67
C ILE A 8 -17.97 5.76 -50.03
N PRO A 9 -17.13 4.91 -49.42
CA PRO A 9 -17.62 3.73 -48.73
C PRO A 9 -18.58 4.13 -47.60
N PRO A 10 -19.61 3.31 -47.32
CA PRO A 10 -20.53 3.59 -46.23
C PRO A 10 -19.76 3.73 -44.91
N PRO A 11 -20.18 4.64 -44.00
CA PRO A 11 -19.51 4.85 -42.74
C PRO A 11 -19.41 3.52 -41.96
N SER A 12 -18.24 3.30 -41.33
CA SER A 12 -17.98 2.11 -40.52
C SER A 12 -19.11 1.88 -39.52
N ARG A 13 -19.65 0.66 -39.47
CA ARG A 13 -20.60 0.24 -38.45
C ARG A 13 -19.94 -0.04 -37.10
N PHE A 14 -18.62 -0.20 -37.08
CA PHE A 14 -17.87 -0.38 -35.85
C PHE A 14 -17.60 0.96 -35.22
N PHE A 15 -17.94 1.07 -33.94
CA PHE A 15 -17.48 2.18 -33.12
C PHE A 15 -15.96 2.06 -32.90
N LEU A 16 -15.32 3.18 -32.57
CA LEU A 16 -13.86 3.18 -32.34
C LEU A 16 -13.48 2.20 -31.21
N GLU A 17 -14.35 2.04 -30.21
CA GLU A 17 -14.19 1.06 -29.14
C GLU A 17 -14.26 -0.40 -29.62
N ASP A 18 -15.10 -0.70 -30.62
CA ASP A 18 -15.21 -2.05 -31.19
C ASP A 18 -13.95 -2.42 -31.97
N LEU A 19 -13.34 -1.43 -32.64
CA LEU A 19 -12.10 -1.60 -33.38
C LEU A 19 -10.89 -1.85 -32.45
N ASN A 20 -10.94 -1.39 -31.20
CA ASN A 20 -9.90 -1.66 -30.21
C ASN A 20 -9.77 -3.16 -29.86
N ASN A 21 -10.83 -3.96 -30.06
CA ASN A 21 -10.73 -5.42 -29.89
C ASN A 21 -9.80 -6.09 -30.91
N PHE A 22 -9.61 -5.44 -32.07
CA PHE A 22 -8.70 -5.89 -33.13
C PHE A 22 -7.33 -5.25 -33.05
N ALA A 23 -7.13 -4.28 -32.14
CA ALA A 23 -5.82 -3.72 -31.89
C ALA A 23 -4.92 -4.81 -31.27
N PRO A 24 -3.65 -4.92 -31.71
CA PRO A 24 -2.69 -5.78 -31.05
C PRO A 24 -2.59 -5.38 -29.57
N ARG A 25 -2.58 -6.38 -28.68
CA ARG A 25 -2.44 -6.14 -27.23
C ARG A 25 -1.23 -5.25 -26.99
N SER A 26 -1.39 -4.27 -26.10
CA SER A 26 -0.28 -3.45 -25.66
C SER A 26 0.87 -4.35 -25.15
N PRO A 27 2.13 -3.96 -25.39
CA PRO A 27 3.25 -4.74 -24.90
C PRO A 27 3.15 -4.87 -23.38
N PRO A 28 3.50 -6.05 -22.81
CA PRO A 28 3.43 -6.25 -21.37
C PRO A 28 4.32 -5.23 -20.69
N LEU A 29 3.77 -4.57 -19.67
CA LEU A 29 4.55 -3.62 -18.88
C LEU A 29 5.71 -4.35 -18.18
N PRO A 30 6.90 -3.73 -18.09
CA PRO A 30 8.05 -4.34 -17.44
C PRO A 30 7.73 -4.75 -15.99
N SER A 31 8.27 -5.89 -15.56
CA SER A 31 7.99 -6.43 -14.23
C SER A 31 8.62 -5.57 -13.13
N PRO A 32 7.92 -5.36 -12.00
CA PRO A 32 8.53 -4.79 -10.81
C PRO A 32 9.65 -5.70 -10.28
N PHE A 33 10.61 -5.12 -9.55
CA PHE A 33 11.72 -5.88 -8.97
C PHE A 33 12.24 -5.26 -7.68
N LEU A 34 12.91 -6.09 -6.87
CA LEU A 34 13.54 -5.68 -5.62
C LEU A 34 15.03 -5.48 -5.83
N MET A 35 15.54 -4.32 -5.37
CA MET A 35 16.95 -4.00 -5.37
C MET A 35 17.44 -3.93 -3.92
N PHE A 36 18.31 -4.85 -3.52
CA PHE A 36 18.93 -4.83 -2.19
C PHE A 36 20.19 -3.96 -2.20
N ALA A 37 20.34 -3.14 -1.15
CA ALA A 37 21.52 -2.29 -0.96
C ALA A 37 22.74 -3.09 -0.47
N THR A 38 22.52 -4.29 0.08
CA THR A 38 23.58 -5.11 0.68
C THR A 38 24.01 -6.25 -0.25
N PRO A 39 25.30 -6.63 -0.25
CA PRO A 39 25.82 -7.73 -1.05
C PRO A 39 25.33 -9.11 -0.61
N ASN A 40 24.79 -9.24 0.61
CA ASN A 40 24.24 -10.50 1.13
C ASN A 40 22.71 -10.37 1.36
N PRO A 41 21.89 -10.48 0.30
CA PRO A 41 20.44 -10.37 0.40
C PRO A 41 19.80 -11.55 1.14
N GLU A 42 20.47 -12.71 1.23
CA GLU A 42 19.97 -13.90 1.91
C GLU A 42 19.75 -13.69 3.41
N LYS A 43 20.44 -12.72 4.02
CA LYS A 43 20.20 -12.33 5.41
C LYS A 43 18.75 -11.86 5.65
N TYR A 44 18.09 -11.34 4.61
CA TYR A 44 16.77 -10.72 4.72
C TYR A 44 15.65 -11.54 4.08
N SER A 45 15.93 -12.77 3.65
CA SER A 45 14.95 -13.63 2.98
C SER A 45 13.90 -14.19 3.94
N HIS A 46 14.21 -14.35 5.23
CA HIS A 46 13.34 -14.98 6.22
C HIS A 46 13.15 -14.14 7.49
N PRO A 47 12.46 -12.98 7.41
CA PRO A 47 12.16 -12.20 8.59
C PRO A 47 11.01 -12.82 9.40
N SER A 48 11.07 -12.66 10.72
CA SER A 48 10.00 -13.11 11.64
C SER A 48 8.70 -12.32 11.45
N LEU A 49 8.81 -11.05 11.03
CA LEU A 49 7.70 -10.17 10.76
C LEU A 49 8.06 -9.23 9.60
N LEU A 50 7.17 -9.14 8.62
CA LEU A 50 7.20 -8.13 7.58
C LEU A 50 6.05 -7.15 7.81
N ILE A 51 6.39 -5.89 8.08
CA ILE A 51 5.43 -4.80 8.18
C ILE A 51 5.42 -4.05 6.85
N ILE A 52 4.24 -3.84 6.27
CA ILE A 52 4.05 -3.10 5.02
C ILE A 52 3.24 -1.85 5.36
N ALA A 53 3.94 -0.71 5.45
CA ALA A 53 3.37 0.59 5.78
C ALA A 53 2.95 1.31 4.50
N MET A 54 1.65 1.50 4.31
CA MET A 54 1.05 2.16 3.14
C MET A 54 0.24 3.39 3.54
N SER A 55 -0.33 3.40 4.74
CA SER A 55 -1.04 4.56 5.26
C SER A 55 -0.10 5.70 5.64
N PHE A 56 -0.57 6.94 5.55
CA PHE A 56 0.21 8.10 6.00
C PHE A 56 0.63 8.00 7.48
N PRO A 57 -0.24 7.62 8.44
CA PRO A 57 0.15 7.39 9.84
C PRO A 57 1.31 6.41 10.02
N SER A 58 1.29 5.29 9.29
CA SER A 58 2.29 4.25 9.42
C SER A 58 3.62 4.64 8.78
N THR A 59 3.59 5.18 7.56
CA THR A 59 4.79 5.69 6.87
C THR A 59 5.43 6.83 7.64
N HIS A 60 4.63 7.75 8.21
CA HIS A 60 5.10 8.81 9.10
C HIS A 60 5.82 8.25 10.33
N PHE A 61 5.22 7.27 11.02
CA PHE A 61 5.84 6.62 12.18
C PHE A 61 7.19 6.00 11.83
N PHE A 62 7.25 5.15 10.79
CA PHE A 62 8.50 4.46 10.43
C PHE A 62 9.58 5.40 9.88
N HIS A 63 9.20 6.52 9.28
CA HIS A 63 10.16 7.56 8.88
C HIS A 63 10.89 8.16 10.08
N HIS A 64 10.24 8.28 11.23
CA HIS A 64 10.82 8.85 12.46
C HIS A 64 11.49 7.83 13.39
N VAL A 65 11.39 6.53 13.10
CA VAL A 65 12.14 5.49 13.82
C VAL A 65 13.64 5.62 13.52
N SER A 66 14.47 5.82 14.54
CA SER A 66 15.92 6.03 14.39
C SER A 66 16.69 4.72 14.16
N SER A 67 16.24 3.62 14.73
CA SER A 67 16.90 2.30 14.72
C SER A 67 16.61 1.46 13.47
N LYS A 68 16.58 2.10 12.30
CA LYS A 68 16.31 1.43 11.01
C LYS A 68 17.50 1.49 10.06
N THR A 69 17.75 0.39 9.35
CA THR A 69 18.77 0.32 8.31
C THR A 69 18.10 0.10 6.96
N LEU A 70 18.48 0.88 5.94
CA LEU A 70 17.95 0.68 4.58
C LEU A 70 18.56 -0.59 3.99
N VAL A 71 17.71 -1.55 3.63
CA VAL A 71 18.10 -2.87 3.14
C VAL A 71 17.86 -3.03 1.65
N GLY A 72 16.83 -2.37 1.12
CA GLY A 72 16.54 -2.38 -0.29
C GLY A 72 15.42 -1.43 -0.68
N THR A 73 15.07 -1.43 -1.95
CA THR A 73 13.90 -0.72 -2.48
C THR A 73 13.18 -1.61 -3.48
N LEU A 74 11.86 -1.50 -3.53
CA LEU A 74 11.05 -1.97 -4.64
C LEU A 74 11.05 -0.91 -5.73
N ILE A 75 11.37 -1.33 -6.94
CA ILE A 75 11.37 -0.46 -8.12
C ILE A 75 10.21 -0.86 -9.02
N LEU A 76 9.33 0.12 -9.26
CA LEU A 76 8.26 0.07 -10.25
C LEU A 76 8.77 0.84 -11.47
N PRO A 77 8.98 0.20 -12.63
CA PRO A 77 9.56 0.87 -13.80
C PRO A 77 8.75 2.08 -14.29
N GLU A 78 7.44 2.08 -14.07
CA GLU A 78 6.51 3.16 -14.41
C GLU A 78 6.55 4.36 -13.44
N THR A 79 7.17 4.23 -12.26
CA THR A 79 7.16 5.30 -11.27
C THR A 79 8.24 6.32 -11.59
N LEU A 80 7.82 7.57 -11.81
CA LEU A 80 8.74 8.69 -11.96
C LEU A 80 9.50 8.92 -10.64
N LEU A 81 10.82 8.72 -10.68
CA LEU A 81 11.72 9.01 -9.56
C LEU A 81 12.16 10.48 -9.52
N SER A 82 11.72 11.29 -10.50
CA SER A 82 12.02 12.72 -10.54
C SER A 82 11.36 13.44 -9.36
N GLY A 83 12.14 14.27 -8.67
CA GLY A 83 11.67 15.00 -7.47
C GLY A 83 11.87 14.26 -6.15
N ASN A 84 12.38 13.01 -6.18
CA ASN A 84 12.78 12.33 -4.95
C ASN A 84 14.08 12.94 -4.40
N SER A 85 14.17 13.05 -3.08
CA SER A 85 15.40 13.47 -2.39
C SER A 85 16.46 12.36 -2.38
N ILE A 86 17.72 12.77 -2.22
CA ILE A 86 18.87 11.85 -2.07
C ILE A 86 18.75 11.07 -0.75
N VAL A 87 18.23 11.71 0.29
CA VAL A 87 17.93 11.10 1.60
C VAL A 87 16.43 10.78 1.62
N PRO A 88 16.00 9.59 2.09
CA PRO A 88 14.58 9.23 2.11
C PRO A 88 13.71 10.26 2.83
N SER A 89 12.78 10.86 2.11
CA SER A 89 11.78 11.79 2.65
C SER A 89 10.38 11.20 2.65
N LEU A 90 9.48 11.81 3.43
CA LEU A 90 8.06 11.45 3.44
C LEU A 90 7.34 11.75 2.12
N LYS A 91 7.90 12.62 1.27
CA LYS A 91 7.30 13.06 0.01
C LYS A 91 7.81 12.29 -1.19
N ASP A 92 8.82 11.41 -0.99
CA ASP A 92 9.41 10.64 -2.07
C ASP A 92 8.45 9.56 -2.56
N LYS A 93 8.30 9.44 -3.87
CA LYS A 93 7.52 8.37 -4.51
C LYS A 93 8.37 7.10 -4.59
N SER A 94 8.66 6.52 -3.44
CA SER A 94 9.55 5.36 -3.32
C SER A 94 8.93 4.25 -2.48
N CYS A 95 9.46 3.04 -2.61
CA CYS A 95 9.05 1.90 -1.78
C CYS A 95 10.29 1.30 -1.12
N ASN A 96 10.73 1.92 -0.03
CA ASN A 96 11.95 1.54 0.67
C ASN A 96 11.70 0.43 1.68
N ILE A 97 12.63 -0.52 1.77
CA ILE A 97 12.61 -1.64 2.70
C ILE A 97 13.71 -1.42 3.74
N TYR A 98 13.31 -1.36 5.00
CA TYR A 98 14.18 -1.17 6.13
C TYR A 98 14.23 -2.44 6.99
N ALA A 99 15.39 -2.75 7.56
CA ALA A 99 15.49 -3.70 8.67
C ALA A 99 15.44 -2.95 10.01
N LEU A 100 14.61 -3.47 10.89
CA LEU A 100 14.57 -3.13 12.30
C LEU A 100 15.18 -4.29 13.07
N HIS A 101 16.27 -4.02 13.79
CA HIS A 101 16.85 -4.97 14.72
C HIS A 101 16.17 -4.79 16.06
N HIS A 102 15.27 -5.72 16.41
CA HIS A 102 14.52 -5.67 17.66
C HIS A 102 14.56 -7.03 18.36
N ALA A 103 15.10 -7.05 19.58
CA ALA A 103 15.12 -8.22 20.47
C ALA A 103 15.56 -9.53 19.75
N ASP A 104 16.69 -9.48 19.05
CA ASP A 104 17.31 -10.56 18.25
C ASP A 104 16.47 -11.13 17.09
N LYS A 105 15.28 -10.56 16.84
CA LYS A 105 14.42 -10.93 15.71
C LYS A 105 14.62 -9.96 14.57
N LEU A 106 14.65 -10.52 13.35
CA LEU A 106 14.64 -9.72 12.14
C LEU A 106 13.20 -9.31 11.84
N VAL A 107 12.95 -8.00 11.89
CA VAL A 107 11.72 -7.36 11.43
C VAL A 107 12.05 -6.51 10.21
N LEU A 108 11.32 -6.72 9.12
CA LEU A 108 11.43 -5.88 7.92
C LEU A 108 10.25 -4.93 7.85
N VAL A 109 10.49 -3.71 7.39
CA VAL A 109 9.46 -2.70 7.15
C VAL A 109 9.57 -2.23 5.71
N ALA A 110 8.57 -2.53 4.90
CA ALA A 110 8.39 -1.94 3.57
C ALA A 110 7.53 -0.68 3.71
N SER A 111 8.14 0.49 3.52
CA SER A 111 7.46 1.78 3.47
C SER A 111 7.08 2.09 2.03
N VAL A 112 5.80 1.92 1.70
CA VAL A 112 5.24 2.13 0.36
C VAL A 112 4.71 3.56 0.27
N GLN A 113 5.45 4.45 -0.39
CA GLN A 113 5.08 5.85 -0.59
C GLN A 113 4.81 6.19 -2.07
N CYS A 114 4.98 5.22 -2.96
CA CYS A 114 4.55 5.32 -4.35
C CYS A 114 3.12 4.76 -4.52
N PRO A 115 2.28 5.38 -5.39
CA PRO A 115 0.99 4.81 -5.72
C PRO A 115 1.17 3.51 -6.52
N ILE A 116 0.53 2.43 -6.05
CA ILE A 116 0.57 1.13 -6.72
C ILE A 116 -0.81 0.85 -7.30
N ASN A 117 -0.89 0.88 -8.63
CA ASN A 117 -2.13 0.60 -9.35
C ASN A 117 -2.60 -0.84 -9.10
N ALA A 118 -3.91 -1.06 -9.11
CA ALA A 118 -4.52 -2.37 -8.87
C ALA A 118 -3.99 -3.46 -9.80
N GLU A 119 -3.69 -3.12 -11.07
CA GLU A 119 -3.10 -4.00 -12.07
C GLU A 119 -1.72 -4.55 -11.67
N ARG A 120 -0.98 -3.80 -10.83
CA ARG A 120 0.37 -4.12 -10.36
C ARG A 120 0.39 -4.75 -8.99
N SER A 121 -0.66 -4.56 -8.21
CA SER A 121 -0.76 -5.03 -6.83
C SER A 121 -0.42 -6.52 -6.67
N HIS A 122 -0.89 -7.37 -7.59
CA HIS A 122 -0.58 -8.80 -7.54
C HIS A 122 0.90 -9.12 -7.77
N ALA A 123 1.53 -8.46 -8.75
CA ALA A 123 2.95 -8.65 -9.05
C ALA A 123 3.83 -8.16 -7.89
N VAL A 124 3.49 -7.01 -7.32
CA VAL A 124 4.18 -6.44 -6.16
C VAL A 124 4.00 -7.33 -4.92
N ALA A 125 2.77 -7.77 -4.64
CA ALA A 125 2.49 -8.66 -3.52
C ALA A 125 3.31 -9.96 -3.61
N LYS A 126 3.44 -10.53 -4.82
CA LYS A 126 4.26 -11.73 -5.06
C LYS A 126 5.76 -11.50 -4.82
N LEU A 127 6.27 -10.31 -5.09
CA LEU A 127 7.67 -9.94 -4.83
C LEU A 127 7.94 -9.74 -3.35
N LEU A 128 7.07 -8.99 -2.66
CA LEU A 128 7.17 -8.68 -1.24
C LEU A 128 6.86 -9.90 -0.35
N VAL A 129 5.96 -10.78 -0.80
CA VAL A 129 5.50 -11.97 -0.06
C VAL A 129 5.59 -13.21 -0.96
N GLY A 130 6.58 -14.06 -0.68
CA GLY A 130 6.67 -15.42 -1.20
C GLY A 130 7.83 -15.68 -2.18
N GLN A 131 8.29 -14.68 -2.94
CA GLN A 131 9.45 -14.86 -3.84
C GLN A 131 10.79 -14.60 -3.17
N LYS A 132 11.12 -13.33 -2.93
CA LYS A 132 12.44 -12.92 -2.41
C LYS A 132 12.44 -12.80 -0.89
N ILE A 133 11.28 -12.46 -0.31
CA ILE A 133 11.08 -12.35 1.12
C ILE A 133 9.96 -13.34 1.50
N LYS A 134 10.26 -14.23 2.42
CA LYS A 134 9.39 -15.28 2.95
C LYS A 134 9.24 -15.08 4.46
N PRO A 135 8.36 -14.16 4.86
CA PRO A 135 8.16 -13.83 6.26
C PRO A 135 7.34 -14.90 7.00
N ASP A 136 7.58 -15.05 8.30
CA ASP A 136 6.75 -15.93 9.15
C ASP A 136 5.36 -15.32 9.43
N ARG A 137 5.28 -13.98 9.45
CA ARG A 137 4.07 -13.17 9.64
C ARG A 137 4.13 -11.87 8.83
N VAL A 138 2.99 -11.39 8.36
CA VAL A 138 2.84 -10.14 7.61
C VAL A 138 1.82 -9.23 8.31
N LEU A 139 2.19 -7.97 8.54
CA LEU A 139 1.30 -6.92 9.00
C LEU A 139 1.23 -5.82 7.93
N VAL A 140 0.04 -5.58 7.39
CA VAL A 140 -0.21 -4.54 6.41
C VAL A 140 -0.94 -3.39 7.09
N LEU A 141 -0.40 -2.18 6.99
CA LEU A 141 -0.95 -0.97 7.58
C LEU A 141 -1.47 -0.08 6.45
N ASP A 142 -2.80 0.01 6.34
CA ASP A 142 -3.47 0.75 5.28
C ASP A 142 -4.50 1.72 5.84
N THR A 143 -5.07 2.55 4.97
CA THR A 143 -6.13 3.50 5.29
C THR A 143 -7.47 3.03 4.72
N ILE A 144 -8.56 3.32 5.41
CA ILE A 144 -9.90 3.10 4.86
C ILE A 144 -10.14 4.13 3.76
N GLN A 145 -10.55 3.66 2.59
CA GLN A 145 -11.05 4.54 1.52
C GLN A 145 -12.56 4.71 1.68
N SER A 146 -13.03 5.95 1.75
CA SER A 146 -14.45 6.27 1.97
C SER A 146 -15.37 5.61 0.93
N ARG A 147 -14.93 5.54 -0.33
CA ARG A 147 -15.64 4.88 -1.44
C ARG A 147 -15.90 3.38 -1.23
N ASN A 148 -15.06 2.71 -0.44
CA ASN A 148 -15.10 1.25 -0.27
C ASN A 148 -15.69 0.84 1.09
N PHE A 149 -16.04 1.81 1.94
CA PHE A 149 -16.62 1.56 3.26
C PHE A 149 -18.13 1.72 3.24
N ARG A 150 -18.83 0.67 3.68
CA ARG A 150 -20.27 0.67 3.79
C ARG A 150 -20.69 1.16 5.16
N GLY A 151 -20.99 2.45 5.27
CA GLY A 151 -21.45 3.06 6.50
C GLY A 151 -21.13 4.55 6.56
N LYS A 152 -21.19 5.12 7.76
CA LYS A 152 -20.74 6.49 8.01
C LYS A 152 -19.31 6.46 8.50
N LEU A 153 -18.46 7.26 7.87
CA LEU A 153 -17.09 7.53 8.32
C LEU A 153 -16.97 9.00 8.69
N PRO A 154 -17.33 9.40 9.92
CA PRO A 154 -17.17 10.76 10.36
C PRO A 154 -15.67 11.13 10.38
N PRO A 155 -15.28 12.32 9.90
CA PRO A 155 -13.87 12.72 9.85
C PRO A 155 -13.28 12.99 11.25
N ASP A 156 -14.13 13.25 12.24
CA ASP A 156 -13.73 13.59 13.61
C ASP A 156 -13.47 12.35 14.48
N GLU A 157 -13.90 11.16 14.04
CA GLU A 157 -13.69 9.92 14.78
C GLU A 157 -12.49 9.15 14.25
N THR A 158 -11.69 8.61 15.16
CA THR A 158 -10.59 7.71 14.82
C THR A 158 -11.10 6.27 14.89
N LEU A 159 -11.17 5.61 13.74
CA LEU A 159 -11.63 4.23 13.62
C LEU A 159 -10.49 3.33 13.16
N MET A 160 -10.47 2.12 13.68
CA MET A 160 -9.44 1.13 13.36
C MET A 160 -10.06 -0.25 13.30
N PHE A 161 -9.76 -0.97 12.23
CA PHE A 161 -10.29 -2.31 12.04
C PHE A 161 -9.21 -3.27 11.54
N LYS A 162 -9.48 -4.57 11.69
CA LYS A 162 -8.59 -5.63 11.23
C LYS A 162 -9.27 -6.60 10.26
N LEU A 163 -8.45 -7.17 9.38
CA LEU A 163 -8.75 -8.32 8.52
C LEU A 163 -7.58 -9.29 8.62
N GLU A 164 -7.86 -10.58 8.74
CA GLU A 164 -6.84 -11.59 9.02
C GLU A 164 -6.93 -12.75 8.04
N SER A 165 -5.80 -13.39 7.74
CA SER A 165 -5.76 -14.67 7.01
C SER A 165 -6.34 -15.80 7.88
N SER A 166 -6.78 -16.88 7.25
CA SER A 166 -7.41 -18.00 7.97
C SER A 166 -6.47 -18.65 8.99
N LEU A 167 -5.16 -18.65 8.69
CA LEU A 167 -4.13 -19.18 9.58
C LEU A 167 -3.94 -18.31 10.82
N GLU A 168 -3.96 -16.98 10.65
CA GLU A 168 -3.81 -16.05 11.78
C GLU A 168 -4.99 -16.14 12.74
N ARG A 169 -6.21 -16.23 12.21
CA ARG A 169 -7.45 -16.36 13.00
C ARG A 169 -7.49 -17.61 13.88
N LYS A 170 -6.78 -18.68 13.50
CA LYS A 170 -6.82 -19.98 14.21
C LYS A 170 -5.83 -20.07 15.36
N ASP A 171 -4.60 -19.61 15.15
CA ASP A 171 -3.50 -19.91 16.07
C ASP A 171 -3.21 -18.77 17.06
N SER A 172 -3.21 -17.51 16.62
CA SER A 172 -3.06 -16.35 17.49
C SER A 172 -3.33 -15.06 16.74
N GLU A 173 -4.09 -14.14 17.32
CA GLU A 173 -4.25 -12.80 16.76
C GLU A 173 -2.99 -11.95 16.99
N LEU A 174 -2.31 -11.54 15.91
CA LEU A 174 -1.25 -10.53 15.95
C LEU A 174 -1.80 -9.19 16.45
N VAL A 175 -3.00 -8.80 16.01
CA VAL A 175 -3.66 -7.53 16.38
C VAL A 175 -4.81 -7.78 17.35
N LYS A 176 -4.55 -7.50 18.63
CA LYS A 176 -5.51 -7.68 19.72
C LYS A 176 -6.24 -6.37 20.03
N GLY A 177 -7.54 -6.47 20.32
CA GLY A 177 -8.34 -5.33 20.76
C GLY A 177 -8.76 -4.38 19.65
N LEU A 178 -8.66 -4.80 18.38
CA LEU A 178 -9.32 -4.13 17.26
C LEU A 178 -10.49 -4.96 16.76
N ASP A 179 -11.55 -4.27 16.35
CA ASP A 179 -12.73 -4.89 15.76
C ASP A 179 -12.45 -5.37 14.33
N TYR A 180 -13.14 -6.42 13.92
CA TYR A 180 -13.08 -6.88 12.54
C TYR A 180 -13.71 -5.85 11.59
N PHE A 181 -13.15 -5.73 10.39
CA PHE A 181 -13.65 -4.81 9.38
C PHE A 181 -15.12 -5.14 9.03
N PRO A 182 -16.01 -4.13 9.00
CA PRO A 182 -17.45 -4.35 8.94
C PRO A 182 -17.87 -5.04 7.64
N SER A 183 -18.87 -5.91 7.76
CA SER A 183 -19.41 -6.66 6.63
C SER A 183 -19.99 -5.72 5.57
N GLY A 184 -19.76 -6.06 4.30
CA GLY A 184 -20.19 -5.24 3.16
C GLY A 184 -19.27 -4.06 2.84
N SER A 185 -18.21 -3.83 3.61
CA SER A 185 -17.09 -2.97 3.21
C SER A 185 -16.01 -3.79 2.51
N VAL A 186 -15.24 -3.16 1.62
CA VAL A 186 -14.22 -3.82 0.81
C VAL A 186 -12.86 -3.16 1.05
N VAL A 187 -11.82 -3.99 1.13
CA VAL A 187 -10.44 -3.54 0.97
C VAL A 187 -9.98 -4.00 -0.40
N ASP A 188 -9.43 -3.09 -1.19
CA ASP A 188 -8.96 -3.31 -2.55
C ASP A 188 -7.46 -3.03 -2.69
N GLY A 189 -6.96 -3.03 -3.93
CA GLY A 189 -5.58 -2.65 -4.23
C GLY A 189 -4.53 -3.58 -3.63
N LEU A 190 -3.44 -2.98 -3.15
CA LEU A 190 -2.26 -3.72 -2.69
C LEU A 190 -2.50 -4.44 -1.36
N ALA A 191 -3.24 -3.85 -0.42
CA ALA A 191 -3.57 -4.49 0.85
C ALA A 191 -4.31 -5.82 0.64
N ALA A 192 -5.33 -5.80 -0.24
CA ALA A 192 -6.08 -7.00 -0.60
C ALA A 192 -5.20 -8.05 -1.28
N ALA A 193 -4.35 -7.62 -2.22
CA ALA A 193 -3.44 -8.53 -2.92
C ALA A 193 -2.42 -9.18 -1.97
N LEU A 194 -1.90 -8.43 -0.99
CA LEU A 194 -0.98 -8.94 0.03
C LEU A 194 -1.65 -9.96 0.94
N LEU A 195 -2.86 -9.66 1.44
CA LEU A 195 -3.60 -10.59 2.29
C LEU A 195 -3.99 -11.86 1.53
N GLY A 196 -4.45 -11.73 0.28
CA GLY A 196 -4.74 -12.86 -0.59
C GLY A 196 -3.49 -13.71 -0.88
N ARG A 197 -2.33 -13.07 -1.05
CA ARG A 197 -1.06 -13.79 -1.21
C ARG A 197 -0.69 -14.56 0.06
N CYS A 198 -0.88 -13.96 1.24
CA CYS A 198 -0.67 -14.63 2.52
C CYS A 198 -1.57 -15.85 2.67
N GLU A 199 -2.84 -15.75 2.27
CA GLU A 199 -3.78 -16.87 2.30
C GLU A 199 -3.33 -18.03 1.40
N ILE A 200 -2.92 -17.73 0.16
CA ILE A 200 -2.47 -18.74 -0.82
C ILE A 200 -1.19 -19.43 -0.35
N ASP A 201 -0.22 -18.66 0.13
CA ASP A 201 1.09 -19.17 0.55
C ASP A 201 1.08 -19.73 1.99
N LYS A 202 -0.08 -19.78 2.65
CA LYS A 202 -0.26 -20.19 4.05
C LYS A 202 0.65 -19.41 5.01
N ILE A 203 0.78 -18.12 4.76
CA ILE A 203 1.48 -17.17 5.64
C ILE A 203 0.43 -16.49 6.53
N ARG A 204 0.82 -16.29 7.78
CA ARG A 204 0.06 -15.53 8.77
C ARG A 204 0.03 -14.06 8.38
N GLY A 205 -1.14 -13.54 8.03
CA GLY A 205 -1.29 -12.19 7.50
C GLY A 205 -2.39 -11.42 8.20
N THR A 206 -2.13 -10.16 8.50
CA THR A 206 -3.13 -9.23 9.05
C THR A 206 -3.07 -7.91 8.31
N VAL A 207 -4.21 -7.42 7.86
CA VAL A 207 -4.39 -6.05 7.38
C VAL A 207 -5.06 -5.26 8.50
N TRP A 208 -4.43 -4.17 8.90
CA TRP A 208 -4.98 -3.18 9.82
C TRP A 208 -5.25 -1.90 9.03
N VAL A 209 -6.51 -1.50 9.02
CA VAL A 209 -6.97 -0.28 8.36
C VAL A 209 -7.30 0.79 9.39
N SER A 210 -6.86 2.02 9.14
CA SER A 210 -7.15 3.19 9.98
C SER A 210 -7.96 4.25 9.24
N TRP A 211 -8.74 5.03 9.99
CA TRP A 211 -9.45 6.21 9.51
C TRP A 211 -9.36 7.33 10.56
N PRO A 212 -9.28 8.61 10.17
CA PRO A 212 -9.15 9.14 8.80
C PRO A 212 -7.80 8.84 8.14
N GLU A 213 -7.66 9.16 6.85
CA GLU A 213 -6.41 8.97 6.09
C GLU A 213 -5.24 9.77 6.67
N THR A 214 -5.52 10.97 7.16
CA THR A 214 -4.54 11.85 7.80
C THR A 214 -5.13 12.48 9.06
N GLY A 215 -4.28 12.78 10.02
CA GLY A 215 -4.67 13.50 11.24
C GLY A 215 -3.79 13.15 12.45
N GLY A 216 -3.63 14.10 13.36
CA GLY A 216 -2.89 13.88 14.61
C GLY A 216 -3.46 12.72 15.46
N PRO A 217 -4.77 12.65 15.72
CA PRO A 217 -5.37 11.59 16.54
C PRO A 217 -5.12 10.18 15.99
N VAL A 218 -5.31 9.96 14.69
CA VAL A 218 -5.08 8.66 14.05
C VAL A 218 -3.60 8.30 14.05
N THR A 219 -2.70 9.25 13.80
CA THR A 219 -1.24 9.03 13.86
C THR A 219 -0.79 8.63 15.27
N LEU A 220 -1.30 9.30 16.30
CA LEU A 220 -1.00 8.96 17.69
C LEU A 220 -1.56 7.59 18.08
N ALA A 221 -2.78 7.27 17.66
CA ALA A 221 -3.39 5.98 17.93
C ALA A 221 -2.62 4.84 17.25
N VAL A 222 -2.25 5.00 15.96
CA VAL A 222 -1.43 4.01 15.23
C VAL A 222 -0.07 3.84 15.90
N LYS A 223 0.61 4.94 16.24
CA LYS A 223 1.87 4.93 16.97
C LYS A 223 1.78 4.19 18.30
N SER A 224 0.78 4.52 19.12
CA SER A 224 0.60 3.92 20.44
C SER A 224 0.38 2.41 20.36
N HIS A 225 -0.40 1.95 19.37
CA HIS A 225 -0.68 0.54 19.17
C HIS A 225 0.54 -0.20 18.61
N LEU A 226 1.30 0.42 17.69
CA LEU A 226 2.54 -0.14 17.16
C LEU A 226 3.60 -0.36 18.25
N LEU A 227 3.81 0.66 19.10
CA LEU A 227 4.78 0.60 20.18
C LEU A 227 4.37 -0.38 21.28
N LYS A 228 3.08 -0.43 21.62
CA LYS A 228 2.58 -1.32 22.68
C LYS A 228 2.65 -2.80 22.28
N ASN A 229 2.30 -3.12 21.03
CA ASN A 229 2.06 -4.51 20.63
C ASN A 229 3.19 -5.13 19.79
N TYR A 230 3.94 -4.34 19.02
CA TYR A 230 4.90 -4.89 18.04
C TYR A 230 6.34 -4.46 18.25
N LEU A 231 6.54 -3.24 18.75
CA LEU A 231 7.87 -2.63 18.88
C LEU A 231 8.07 -2.06 20.30
N PRO A 232 7.92 -2.87 21.37
CA PRO A 232 8.05 -2.39 22.74
C PRO A 232 9.46 -1.88 23.01
N GLY A 233 9.59 -0.65 23.52
CA GLY A 233 10.90 -0.06 23.85
C GLY A 233 11.67 0.51 22.65
N MET A 234 11.02 0.73 21.51
CA MET A 234 11.62 1.47 20.40
C MET A 234 11.65 2.97 20.70
N ASP A 235 12.84 3.58 20.66
CA ASP A 235 13.00 5.02 20.78
C ASP A 235 12.43 5.73 19.54
N HIS A 236 11.42 6.57 19.74
CA HIS A 236 10.85 7.44 18.71
C HIS A 236 11.18 8.88 19.06
N THR A 237 11.80 9.62 18.13
CA THR A 237 12.03 11.06 18.32
C THR A 237 10.67 11.76 18.40
N SER A 238 10.36 12.40 19.53
CA SER A 238 9.13 13.19 19.68
C SER A 238 9.23 14.41 18.76
N ALA A 239 8.55 14.36 17.61
CA ALA A 239 8.54 15.47 16.67
C ALA A 239 7.56 16.55 17.17
N ASP A 240 7.96 17.31 18.20
CA ASP A 240 7.26 18.53 18.63
C ASP A 240 7.33 19.70 17.61
N LYS A 241 7.66 19.40 16.34
CA LYS A 241 7.63 20.34 15.20
C LYS A 241 6.52 20.03 14.19
N GLU A 242 5.50 19.30 14.62
CA GLU A 242 4.52 18.62 13.76
C GLU A 242 3.38 19.48 13.18
N LYS A 243 3.32 20.81 13.39
CA LYS A 243 2.22 21.62 12.82
C LYS A 243 2.34 21.87 11.31
N SER A 244 3.53 21.79 10.71
CA SER A 244 3.70 22.04 9.26
C SER A 244 3.39 20.84 8.39
N ASP A 245 3.66 19.63 8.89
CA ASP A 245 3.71 18.44 8.02
C ASP A 245 2.31 17.86 7.74
N PHE A 246 1.37 18.02 8.68
CA PHE A 246 -0.04 17.68 8.48
C PHE A 246 -0.78 18.64 7.54
N SER A 247 -0.20 19.82 7.24
CA SER A 247 -0.83 20.82 6.38
C SER A 247 -0.42 20.72 4.90
N GLY A 248 0.65 19.95 4.61
CA GLY A 248 1.35 19.96 3.33
C GLY A 248 1.12 18.75 2.41
N THR A 249 0.54 17.65 2.89
CA THR A 249 0.03 16.56 2.04
C THR A 249 -1.27 17.03 1.41
N GLY A 250 -1.12 17.82 0.35
CA GLY A 250 -2.21 18.41 -0.39
C GLY A 250 -3.27 17.35 -0.70
N ARG A 251 -4.52 17.71 -0.39
CA ARG A 251 -5.73 17.26 -1.08
C ARG A 251 -5.35 16.63 -2.41
N THR A 252 -5.41 15.30 -2.49
CA THR A 252 -5.50 14.60 -3.78
C THR A 252 -6.71 15.19 -4.48
N ARG A 253 -6.45 16.18 -5.33
CA ARG A 253 -7.43 17.03 -6.01
C ARG A 253 -8.14 16.28 -7.14
N ASP A 254 -7.88 14.99 -7.30
CA ASP A 254 -8.35 14.18 -8.42
C ASP A 254 -9.66 13.41 -8.11
N TYR A 255 -10.19 13.47 -6.89
CA TYR A 255 -11.46 12.81 -6.55
C TYR A 255 -12.69 13.74 -6.52
N LEU A 256 -12.51 15.05 -6.71
CA LEU A 256 -13.60 16.04 -6.67
C LEU A 256 -14.13 16.42 -8.06
N LEU A 257 -13.58 15.87 -9.16
CA LEU A 257 -14.03 16.21 -10.52
C LEU A 257 -15.14 15.30 -11.08
N ASP A 258 -15.48 14.20 -10.40
CA ASP A 258 -16.49 13.24 -10.89
C ASP A 258 -17.84 13.30 -10.14
N SER A 259 -18.02 14.28 -9.23
CA SER A 259 -19.24 14.40 -8.43
C SER A 259 -20.34 15.30 -9.04
N ASP A 260 -20.02 16.10 -10.06
CA ASP A 260 -20.93 17.14 -10.58
C ASP A 260 -21.58 16.79 -11.94
N MET A 261 -21.52 15.54 -12.38
CA MET A 261 -22.13 15.10 -13.64
C MET A 261 -23.43 14.32 -13.45
N TYR A 262 -24.25 14.64 -12.44
CA TYR A 262 -25.67 14.28 -12.40
C TYR A 262 -26.47 15.32 -11.58
N THR A 263 -26.90 16.38 -12.25
CA THR A 263 -28.11 17.16 -11.91
C THR A 263 -29.06 17.14 -13.09
#